data_AF-A0A2D4FBB2-F1
#
_entry.id   AF-A0A2D4FBB2-F1
#
_cell.length_a   1.000
_cell.length_b   1.000
_cell.length_c   1.000
_cell.angle_alpha   90.00
_cell.angle_beta   90.00
_cell.angle_gamma   90.00
#
_symmetry.space_group_name_H-M   'P 1'
#
loop_
_entity.id
_entity.type
_entity.pdbx_description
1 polymer ?
#
loop_
_entity_poly.entity_id
_entity_poly.type
_entity_poly.pdbx_seq_one_letter_code
_entity_poly.pdbx_strand_id
1 'polypeptide(L)'
;LALPGKYEKVHHFGEDDDEVQPGNPKPQLPIGAIPCSYNYQQHSVSDFLRQSYGLSMDFNSPNDYNKLVLSLLSGLPNEVDFAINVCTLLSNESKHVMQLEKDPKIITLLLANAGVFDDTLGSFSTVFGEEWKEKTDRDFVKFWKDIVDDNEVRDLISDRNKSQDTVSEDWIWESLFHPPRKLGINDIEGQRVLQIAVILRNLSFEEGNV
;
A
#
# COMPACT_ATOMS: atom_id res chain seq x y z
N LEU A 1 29.60 27.07 2.75
CA LEU A 1 28.71 28.26 2.68
C LEU A 1 28.10 28.29 1.28
N ALA A 2 26.96 27.62 1.11
CA ALA A 2 26.22 27.56 -0.16
C ALA A 2 24.96 28.41 -0.02
N LEU A 3 24.73 29.26 -1.03
CA LEU A 3 23.63 30.21 -1.12
C LEU A 3 22.27 29.48 -1.27
N PRO A 4 21.23 29.85 -0.51
CA PRO A 4 19.90 29.26 -0.65
C PRO A 4 19.04 29.99 -1.69
N GLY A 5 18.14 29.25 -2.33
CA GLY A 5 16.85 29.77 -2.81
C GLY A 5 16.86 30.54 -4.14
N LYS A 6 16.74 29.83 -5.28
CA LYS A 6 16.35 30.45 -6.56
C LYS A 6 15.23 29.75 -7.31
N TYR A 7 14.49 28.83 -6.67
CA TYR A 7 13.41 28.09 -7.34
C TYR A 7 12.10 28.01 -6.56
N GLU A 8 11.97 28.70 -5.43
CA GLU A 8 10.69 28.79 -4.74
C GLU A 8 9.98 30.08 -5.17
N LYS A 9 9.10 29.97 -6.17
CA LYS A 9 8.16 31.04 -6.50
C LYS A 9 6.85 30.73 -5.78
N VAL A 10 6.75 31.21 -4.54
CA VAL A 10 5.52 31.13 -3.74
C VAL A 10 4.50 32.05 -4.38
N HIS A 11 3.46 31.48 -4.99
CA HIS A 11 2.31 32.23 -5.44
C HIS A 11 1.45 32.56 -4.22
N HIS A 12 1.60 33.77 -3.69
CA HIS A 12 0.63 34.34 -2.76
C HIS A 12 -0.66 34.64 -3.55
N PHE A 13 -1.68 33.83 -3.33
CA PHE A 13 -3.04 34.16 -3.75
C PHE A 13 -3.51 35.35 -2.92
N GLY A 14 -3.58 36.54 -3.53
CA GLY A 14 -4.20 37.71 -2.89
C GLY A 14 -3.55 39.08 -3.12
N GLU A 15 -2.56 39.23 -4.00
CA GLU A 15 -2.12 40.55 -4.46
C GLU A 15 -2.58 40.76 -5.91
N ASP A 16 -3.49 41.72 -6.11
CA ASP A 16 -3.89 42.22 -7.41
C ASP A 16 -2.67 42.86 -8.10
N ASP A 17 -2.09 42.15 -9.06
CA ASP A 17 -0.95 42.58 -9.86
C ASP A 17 -1.43 43.54 -10.96
N ASP A 18 -1.74 44.78 -10.58
CA ASP A 18 -2.09 45.89 -11.48
C ASP A 18 -0.86 46.48 -12.21
N GLU A 19 0.13 45.65 -12.57
CA GLU A 19 1.23 46.06 -13.45
C GLU A 19 1.06 45.50 -14.87
N VAL A 20 0.39 46.29 -15.71
CA VAL A 20 0.26 46.04 -17.15
C VAL A 20 1.61 46.24 -17.84
N GLN A 21 2.29 45.15 -18.21
CA GLN A 21 3.42 45.19 -19.15
C GLN A 21 2.93 45.65 -20.55
N PRO A 22 3.53 46.69 -21.15
CA PRO A 22 3.14 47.13 -22.47
C PRO A 22 3.77 46.21 -23.52
N GLY A 23 2.94 45.52 -24.32
CA GLY A 23 3.41 44.93 -25.57
C GLY A 23 2.90 43.54 -25.96
N ASN A 24 2.03 42.89 -25.17
CA ASN A 24 1.45 41.62 -25.61
C ASN A 24 -0.07 41.59 -25.37
N PRO A 25 -0.90 41.94 -26.37
CA PRO A 25 -2.34 41.75 -26.25
C PRO A 25 -2.63 40.24 -26.25
N LYS A 26 -2.64 39.63 -25.05
CA LYS A 26 -3.30 38.33 -24.87
C LYS A 26 -4.75 38.51 -25.35
N PRO A 27 -5.31 37.61 -26.17
CA PRO A 27 -6.71 37.69 -26.55
C PRO A 27 -7.55 37.71 -25.27
N GLN A 28 -8.16 38.86 -24.98
CA GLN A 28 -9.05 39.04 -23.85
C GLN A 28 -10.32 38.26 -24.17
N LEU A 29 -10.39 37.01 -23.69
CA LEU A 29 -11.66 36.33 -23.55
C LEU A 29 -12.53 37.18 -22.61
N PRO A 30 -13.84 37.30 -22.86
CA PRO A 30 -14.73 38.09 -22.02
C PRO A 30 -14.53 37.74 -20.55
N ILE A 31 -14.31 38.75 -19.70
CA ILE A 31 -14.24 38.59 -18.25
C ILE A 31 -15.55 37.93 -17.80
N GLY A 32 -15.46 36.69 -17.31
CA GLY A 32 -16.61 35.85 -16.95
C GLY A 32 -16.87 34.63 -17.86
N ALA A 33 -16.11 34.44 -18.94
CA ALA A 33 -16.26 33.26 -19.81
C ALA A 33 -15.65 31.96 -19.25
N ILE A 34 -14.80 32.05 -18.23
CA ILE A 34 -14.18 30.90 -17.59
C ILE A 34 -14.83 30.71 -16.22
N PRO A 35 -15.57 29.61 -16.00
CA PRO A 35 -16.12 29.29 -14.70
C PRO A 35 -15.00 29.22 -13.65
N CYS A 36 -15.07 30.06 -12.61
CA CYS A 36 -14.15 30.00 -11.46
C CYS A 36 -14.47 28.82 -10.53
N SER A 37 -15.56 28.11 -10.79
CA SER A 37 -15.96 26.90 -10.06
C SER A 37 -15.92 25.70 -11.00
N TYR A 38 -15.45 24.59 -10.44
CA TYR A 38 -15.41 23.31 -11.15
C TYR A 38 -16.83 22.78 -11.37
N ASN A 39 -17.19 22.50 -12.62
CA ASN A 39 -18.45 21.85 -12.93
C ASN A 39 -18.36 20.34 -12.61
N TYR A 40 -18.80 19.92 -11.44
CA TYR A 40 -18.80 18.51 -11.06
C TYR A 40 -19.75 17.65 -11.91
N GLN A 41 -20.79 18.24 -12.51
CA GLN A 41 -21.76 17.51 -13.32
C GLN A 41 -21.20 17.05 -14.66
N GLN A 42 -20.09 17.63 -15.14
CA GLN A 42 -19.47 17.25 -16.42
C GLN A 42 -18.91 15.81 -16.43
N HIS A 43 -18.69 15.23 -15.25
CA HIS A 43 -18.21 13.85 -15.09
C HIS A 43 -19.33 12.85 -14.85
N SER A 44 -20.58 13.32 -14.76
CA SER A 44 -21.74 12.46 -14.59
C SER A 44 -22.23 11.99 -15.95
N VAL A 45 -22.10 10.70 -16.22
CA VAL A 45 -22.66 10.06 -17.41
C VAL A 45 -23.99 9.42 -17.02
N SER A 46 -25.07 9.73 -17.74
CA SER A 46 -26.39 9.14 -17.45
C SER A 46 -26.40 7.64 -17.74
N ASP A 47 -27.22 6.88 -17.01
CA ASP A 47 -27.33 5.43 -17.18
C ASP A 47 -27.71 5.05 -18.61
N PHE A 48 -28.62 5.79 -19.24
CA PHE A 48 -28.97 5.58 -20.65
C PHE A 48 -27.74 5.64 -21.56
N LEU A 49 -26.87 6.65 -21.35
CA LEU A 49 -25.69 6.84 -22.17
C LEU A 49 -24.64 5.75 -21.87
N ARG A 50 -24.49 5.37 -20.59
CA ARG A 50 -23.63 4.25 -20.16
C ARG A 50 -24.05 2.94 -20.80
N GLN A 51 -25.34 2.62 -20.81
CA GLN A 51 -25.88 1.44 -21.48
C GLN A 51 -25.58 1.45 -22.98
N SER A 52 -25.81 2.59 -23.64
CA SER A 52 -25.65 2.73 -25.09
C SER A 52 -24.20 2.54 -25.55
N TYR A 53 -23.23 2.88 -24.69
CA TYR A 53 -21.80 2.73 -24.95
C TYR A 53 -21.19 1.48 -24.29
N GLY A 54 -22.00 0.61 -23.66
CA GLY A 54 -21.51 -0.60 -22.98
C GLY A 54 -20.64 -0.31 -21.75
N LEU A 55 -20.78 0.85 -21.13
CA LEU A 55 -20.12 1.19 -19.87
C LEU A 55 -20.79 0.41 -18.72
N SER A 56 -19.98 0.01 -17.72
CA SER A 56 -20.48 -0.70 -16.52
C SER A 56 -21.65 0.06 -15.90
N MET A 57 -22.75 -0.60 -15.60
CA MET A 57 -23.89 0.00 -14.90
C MET A 57 -23.78 -0.14 -13.38
N ASP A 58 -22.89 -1.02 -12.94
CA ASP A 58 -22.61 -1.27 -11.53
C ASP A 58 -21.65 -0.20 -11.01
N PHE A 59 -22.19 0.71 -10.22
CA PHE A 59 -21.38 1.60 -9.42
C PHE A 59 -20.83 0.81 -8.23
N ASN A 60 -19.53 0.92 -7.97
CA ASN A 60 -18.96 0.37 -6.74
C ASN A 60 -19.69 1.01 -5.55
N SER A 61 -20.30 0.16 -4.72
CA SER A 61 -20.77 0.60 -3.42
C SER A 61 -19.57 1.18 -2.65
N PRO A 62 -19.69 2.35 -2.02
CA PRO A 62 -18.63 2.88 -1.18
C PRO A 62 -18.38 1.88 -0.03
N ASN A 63 -17.27 1.16 -0.13
CA ASN A 63 -16.72 0.38 0.97
C ASN A 63 -15.72 1.26 1.70
N ASP A 64 -15.93 1.45 3.00
CA ASP A 64 -15.09 2.25 3.89
C ASP A 64 -13.62 1.81 3.84
N TYR A 65 -13.37 0.55 3.46
CA TYR A 65 -12.04 -0.05 3.38
C TYR A 65 -11.39 -0.02 1.99
N ASN A 66 -12.08 0.45 0.94
CA ASN A 66 -11.52 0.45 -0.42
C ASN A 66 -10.17 1.14 -0.51
N LYS A 67 -10.01 2.29 0.16
CA LYS A 67 -8.74 3.01 0.19
C LYS A 67 -7.65 2.19 0.87
N LEU A 68 -7.99 1.56 2.00
CA LEU A 68 -7.06 0.73 2.76
C LEU A 68 -6.57 -0.48 1.94
N VAL A 69 -7.49 -1.17 1.29
CA VAL A 69 -7.21 -2.30 0.40
C VAL A 69 -6.31 -1.88 -0.75
N LEU A 70 -6.63 -0.77 -1.44
CA LEU A 70 -5.82 -0.27 -2.54
C LEU A 70 -4.43 0.18 -2.08
N SER A 71 -4.32 0.83 -0.92
CA SER A 71 -3.03 1.23 -0.35
C SER A 71 -2.15 0.01 -0.05
N LEU A 72 -2.69 -1.02 0.62
CA LEU A 72 -1.96 -2.29 0.89
C LEU A 72 -1.59 -3.02 -0.41
N LEU A 73 -2.51 -3.08 -1.37
CA LEU A 73 -2.32 -3.79 -2.63
C LEU A 73 -1.30 -3.10 -3.55
N SER A 74 -1.29 -1.76 -3.57
CA SER A 74 -0.32 -0.98 -4.36
C SER A 74 1.11 -1.26 -3.94
N GLY A 75 1.27 -1.48 -2.63
CA GLY A 75 2.52 -1.68 -1.97
C GLY A 75 3.55 -0.54 -2.16
N LEU A 76 3.09 0.68 -2.43
CA LEU A 76 3.98 1.83 -2.37
C LEU A 76 4.38 2.07 -0.89
N PRO A 77 5.66 2.28 -0.54
CA PRO A 77 6.10 2.35 0.86
C PRO A 77 5.25 3.30 1.72
N ASN A 78 4.97 4.50 1.21
CA ASN A 78 4.15 5.49 1.90
C ASN A 78 2.68 5.04 2.08
N GLU A 79 2.12 4.35 1.09
CA GLU A 79 0.74 3.85 1.13
C GLU A 79 0.61 2.64 2.06
N VAL A 80 1.61 1.75 2.07
CA VAL A 80 1.67 0.63 3.02
C VAL A 80 1.81 1.17 4.44
N ASP A 81 2.65 2.16 4.68
CA ASP A 81 2.77 2.80 5.99
C ASP A 81 1.48 3.47 6.43
N PHE A 82 0.85 4.23 5.54
CA PHE A 82 -0.48 4.79 5.78
C PHE A 82 -1.47 3.68 6.18
N ALA A 83 -1.54 2.60 5.41
CA ALA A 83 -2.48 1.52 5.65
C ALA A 83 -2.23 0.79 6.97
N ILE A 84 -0.97 0.42 7.26
CA ILE A 84 -0.61 -0.25 8.52
C ILE A 84 -0.92 0.63 9.73
N ASN A 85 -0.67 1.94 9.65
CA ASN A 85 -1.01 2.88 10.72
C ASN A 85 -2.53 2.98 10.94
N VAL A 86 -3.32 3.02 9.86
CA VAL A 86 -4.79 3.02 9.94
C VAL A 86 -5.29 1.70 10.52
N CYS A 87 -4.79 0.55 10.06
CA CYS A 87 -5.13 -0.76 10.63
C CYS A 87 -4.79 -0.82 12.13
N THR A 88 -3.64 -0.30 12.53
CA THR A 88 -3.23 -0.25 13.95
C THR A 88 -4.26 0.53 14.78
N LEU A 89 -4.64 1.72 14.32
CA LEU A 89 -5.62 2.56 15.02
C LEU A 89 -7.00 1.87 15.12
N LEU A 90 -7.48 1.29 14.02
CA LEU A 90 -8.79 0.63 13.95
C LEU A 90 -8.82 -0.76 14.58
N SER A 91 -7.67 -1.37 14.85
CA SER A 91 -7.57 -2.64 15.56
C SER A 91 -7.67 -2.50 17.07
N ASN A 92 -7.43 -1.30 17.61
CA ASN A 92 -7.48 -1.06 19.05
C ASN A 92 -8.92 -0.84 19.52
N GLU A 93 -9.16 -1.06 20.82
CA GLU A 93 -10.46 -0.85 21.46
C GLU A 93 -10.89 0.62 21.32
N SER A 94 -11.75 0.87 20.34
CA SER A 94 -12.27 2.18 20.01
C SER A 94 -13.74 2.05 19.58
N LYS A 95 -14.43 3.17 19.40
CA LYS A 95 -15.82 3.16 18.91
C LYS A 95 -15.96 2.71 17.44
N HIS A 96 -14.84 2.57 16.73
CA HIS A 96 -14.79 2.29 15.30
C HIS A 96 -13.80 1.16 15.02
N VAL A 97 -13.97 0.02 15.69
CA VAL A 97 -13.16 -1.18 15.40
C VAL A 97 -13.41 -1.62 13.96
N MET A 98 -12.34 -2.03 13.28
CA MET A 98 -12.42 -2.56 11.92
C MET A 98 -13.28 -3.84 11.87
N GLN A 99 -14.21 -3.89 10.93
CA GLN A 99 -15.14 -5.00 10.69
C GLN A 99 -14.65 -5.81 9.49
N LEU A 100 -13.98 -6.93 9.75
CA LEU A 100 -13.38 -7.77 8.72
C LEU A 100 -14.43 -8.46 7.84
N GLU A 101 -15.66 -8.63 8.33
CA GLU A 101 -16.80 -9.14 7.57
C GLU A 101 -17.11 -8.33 6.30
N LYS A 102 -16.87 -7.01 6.33
CA LYS A 102 -17.15 -6.13 5.18
C LYS A 102 -16.12 -6.27 4.07
N ASP A 103 -14.87 -6.58 4.40
CA ASP A 103 -13.83 -6.84 3.41
C ASP A 103 -12.71 -7.75 3.97
N PRO A 104 -12.88 -9.08 3.87
CA PRO A 104 -11.91 -10.03 4.41
C PRO A 104 -10.55 -9.99 3.70
N LYS A 105 -10.46 -9.34 2.53
CA LYS A 105 -9.19 -9.20 1.78
C LYS A 105 -8.14 -8.43 2.56
N ILE A 106 -8.55 -7.60 3.54
CA ILE A 106 -7.60 -6.91 4.42
C ILE A 106 -6.70 -7.91 5.14
N ILE A 107 -7.23 -9.04 5.60
CA ILE A 107 -6.44 -10.08 6.29
C ILE A 107 -5.39 -10.64 5.34
N THR A 108 -5.81 -11.05 4.14
CA THR A 108 -4.92 -11.60 3.13
C THR A 108 -3.81 -10.62 2.75
N LEU A 109 -4.14 -9.34 2.61
CA LEU A 109 -3.16 -8.30 2.27
C LEU A 109 -2.21 -7.97 3.44
N LEU A 110 -2.70 -7.98 4.68
CA LEU A 110 -1.84 -7.85 5.86
C LEU A 110 -0.85 -9.01 5.94
N LEU A 111 -1.31 -10.25 5.77
CA LEU A 111 -0.45 -11.44 5.75
C LEU A 111 0.56 -11.41 4.60
N ALA A 112 0.14 -11.00 3.39
CA ALA A 112 1.05 -10.83 2.26
C ALA A 112 2.17 -9.83 2.54
N ASN A 113 1.88 -8.73 3.26
CA ASN A 113 2.88 -7.75 3.68
C ASN A 113 3.84 -8.26 4.78
N ALA A 114 3.47 -9.34 5.47
CA ALA A 114 4.32 -10.12 6.36
C ALA A 114 5.04 -11.30 5.64
N GLY A 115 4.85 -11.46 4.33
CA GLY A 115 5.44 -12.55 3.56
C GLY A 115 4.76 -13.90 3.77
N VAL A 116 3.52 -13.91 4.25
CA VAL A 116 2.71 -15.13 4.39
C VAL A 116 1.70 -15.15 3.25
N PHE A 117 1.80 -16.17 2.42
CA PHE A 117 1.04 -16.30 1.18
C PHE A 117 0.15 -17.54 1.22
N ASP A 118 -0.97 -17.47 0.51
CA ASP A 118 -1.82 -18.64 0.25
C ASP A 118 -1.23 -19.46 -0.91
N ASP A 119 -1.49 -20.77 -0.94
CA ASP A 119 -1.05 -21.71 -1.98
C ASP A 119 -1.94 -21.68 -3.24
N THR A 120 -2.95 -20.80 -3.28
CA THR A 120 -3.90 -20.71 -4.37
C THR A 120 -3.35 -20.01 -5.62
N LEU A 121 -3.88 -20.38 -6.79
CA LEU A 121 -3.53 -19.76 -8.07
C LEU A 121 -3.88 -18.27 -8.04
N GLY A 122 -2.91 -17.39 -8.33
CA GLY A 122 -3.10 -15.94 -8.19
C GLY A 122 -2.81 -15.40 -6.79
N SER A 123 -2.14 -16.19 -5.96
CA SER A 123 -1.58 -15.75 -4.69
C SER A 123 -0.68 -14.52 -4.87
N PHE A 124 -0.66 -13.69 -3.83
CA PHE A 124 0.20 -12.52 -3.73
C PHE A 124 1.70 -12.88 -3.71
N SER A 125 2.07 -14.17 -3.66
CA SER A 125 3.45 -14.66 -3.71
C SER A 125 4.25 -14.17 -4.93
N THR A 126 3.64 -14.14 -6.14
CA THR A 126 4.35 -13.64 -7.33
C THR A 126 4.68 -12.16 -7.22
N VAL A 127 3.72 -11.35 -6.76
CA VAL A 127 3.88 -9.89 -6.68
C VAL A 127 4.75 -9.52 -5.46
N PHE A 128 4.32 -9.89 -4.25
CA PHE A 128 4.97 -9.48 -3.01
C PHE A 128 6.17 -10.35 -2.62
N GLY A 129 6.30 -11.56 -3.17
CA GLY A 129 7.46 -12.44 -2.96
C GLY A 129 8.53 -12.24 -4.02
N GLU A 130 8.23 -12.48 -5.29
CA GLU A 130 9.25 -12.49 -6.36
C GLU A 130 9.58 -11.09 -6.88
N GLU A 131 8.59 -10.36 -7.42
CA GLU A 131 8.84 -9.04 -8.05
C GLU A 131 9.34 -8.00 -7.05
N TRP A 132 8.88 -8.12 -5.81
CA TRP A 132 9.19 -7.20 -4.74
C TRP A 132 10.54 -7.43 -4.11
N LYS A 133 11.01 -8.68 -4.05
CA LYS A 133 12.36 -8.99 -3.63
C LYS A 133 13.38 -8.24 -4.50
N GLU A 134 13.17 -8.19 -5.81
CA GLU A 134 14.05 -7.46 -6.73
C GLU A 134 14.02 -5.93 -6.52
N LYS A 135 12.86 -5.37 -6.14
CA LYS A 135 12.66 -3.91 -6.06
C LYS A 135 12.92 -3.31 -4.68
N THR A 136 12.74 -4.10 -3.62
CA THR A 136 12.75 -3.62 -2.23
C THR A 136 13.83 -4.26 -1.37
N ASP A 137 14.60 -5.21 -1.93
CA ASP A 137 15.61 -6.02 -1.22
C ASP A 137 15.01 -6.83 -0.04
N ARG A 138 13.68 -7.00 -0.04
CA ARG A 138 12.94 -7.74 0.99
C ARG A 138 12.90 -9.21 0.59
N ASP A 139 13.62 -10.04 1.33
CA ASP A 139 13.57 -11.50 1.17
C ASP A 139 12.82 -12.15 2.33
N PHE A 140 11.51 -12.37 2.14
CA PHE A 140 10.66 -13.02 3.13
C PHE A 140 11.06 -14.47 3.40
N VAL A 141 11.53 -15.20 2.39
CA VAL A 141 11.94 -16.61 2.55
C VAL A 141 13.16 -16.68 3.46
N LYS A 142 14.14 -15.81 3.23
CA LYS A 142 15.32 -15.70 4.10
C LYS A 142 14.94 -15.24 5.51
N PHE A 143 14.10 -14.21 5.62
CA PHE A 143 13.61 -13.70 6.89
C PHE A 143 12.97 -14.79 7.76
N TRP A 144 12.05 -15.58 7.22
CA TRP A 144 11.35 -16.62 7.98
C TRP A 144 12.28 -17.79 8.34
N LYS A 145 13.20 -18.16 7.45
CA LYS A 145 14.23 -19.17 7.74
C LYS A 145 15.15 -18.76 8.89
N ASP A 146 15.54 -17.48 8.95
CA ASP A 146 16.40 -16.94 10.01
C ASP A 146 15.70 -16.85 11.38
N ILE A 147 14.37 -16.84 11.43
CA ILE A 147 13.57 -16.62 12.66
C ILE A 147 12.98 -17.89 13.23
N VAL A 148 12.45 -18.74 12.35
CA VAL A 148 11.67 -19.90 12.75
C VAL A 148 12.62 -21.08 12.86
N ASP A 149 12.89 -21.59 14.06
CA ASP A 149 13.74 -22.77 14.23
C ASP A 149 13.02 -24.09 13.87
N ASP A 150 11.69 -24.09 13.94
CA ASP A 150 10.84 -25.26 13.68
C ASP A 150 10.74 -25.55 12.18
N ASN A 151 11.13 -26.76 11.78
CA ASN A 151 11.11 -27.18 10.38
C ASN A 151 9.69 -27.38 9.84
N GLU A 152 8.72 -27.79 10.65
CA GLU A 152 7.33 -27.96 10.19
C GLU A 152 6.73 -26.60 9.83
N VAL A 153 7.02 -25.56 10.62
CA VAL A 153 6.55 -24.20 10.37
C VAL A 153 7.29 -23.58 9.17
N ARG A 154 8.59 -23.85 9.01
CA ARG A 154 9.35 -23.43 7.82
C ARG A 154 8.78 -24.01 6.53
N ASP A 155 8.35 -25.26 6.55
CA ASP A 155 7.76 -25.94 5.39
C ASP A 155 6.37 -25.39 5.02
N LEU A 156 5.64 -24.82 5.98
CA LEU A 156 4.35 -24.15 5.75
C LEU A 156 4.50 -22.74 5.15
N ILE A 157 5.59 -22.04 5.47
CA ILE A 157 5.85 -20.67 5.01
C ILE A 157 6.62 -20.67 3.67
N SER A 158 7.44 -21.68 3.45
CA SER A 158 8.19 -21.83 2.20
C SER A 158 7.26 -22.33 1.10
N ASP A 159 7.32 -21.69 -0.08
CA ASP A 159 6.56 -22.10 -1.25
C ASP A 159 6.82 -23.57 -1.55
N ARG A 160 5.83 -24.41 -1.27
CA ARG A 160 5.94 -25.87 -1.30
C ARG A 160 6.31 -26.36 -2.70
N ASN A 161 5.99 -25.58 -3.73
CA ASN A 161 6.31 -25.86 -5.14
C ASN A 161 7.78 -25.63 -5.50
N LYS A 162 8.56 -24.93 -4.66
CA LYS A 162 10.00 -24.69 -4.85
C LYS A 162 10.89 -25.53 -3.93
N SER A 163 10.29 -26.33 -3.05
CA SER A 163 10.99 -27.14 -2.04
C SER A 163 11.72 -28.37 -2.60
N GLN A 164 11.57 -28.67 -3.89
CA GLN A 164 12.45 -29.62 -4.59
C GLN A 164 13.58 -28.90 -5.30
N ASP A 165 14.46 -28.25 -4.56
CA ASP A 165 15.84 -28.17 -5.02
C ASP A 165 16.77 -28.21 -3.83
N THR A 166 17.88 -28.90 -4.09
CA THR A 166 18.96 -29.29 -3.21
C THR A 166 19.28 -28.32 -2.08
N VAL A 167 19.80 -28.85 -0.98
CA VAL A 167 20.58 -28.10 0.02
C VAL A 167 21.81 -27.51 -0.71
N SER A 168 21.60 -26.45 -1.49
CA SER A 168 22.53 -25.90 -2.48
C SER A 168 23.66 -25.21 -1.76
N GLU A 169 24.91 -25.62 -1.99
CA GLU A 169 26.13 -25.08 -1.35
C GLU A 169 26.12 -23.55 -1.16
N ASP A 170 25.43 -22.81 -2.03
CA ASP A 170 25.05 -21.40 -1.88
C ASP A 170 24.51 -21.00 -0.49
N TRP A 171 23.68 -21.81 0.19
CA TRP A 171 23.14 -21.50 1.52
C TRP A 171 24.23 -21.46 2.60
N ILE A 172 25.26 -22.31 2.47
CA ILE A 172 26.39 -22.37 3.40
C ILE A 172 27.23 -21.11 3.22
N TRP A 173 27.50 -20.73 1.97
CA TRP A 173 28.25 -19.52 1.65
C TRP A 173 27.51 -18.24 2.01
N GLU A 174 26.19 -18.19 1.78
CA GLU A 174 25.34 -17.09 2.23
C GLU A 174 25.35 -16.97 3.76
N SER A 175 25.14 -18.06 4.49
CA SER A 175 25.14 -18.04 5.96
C SER A 175 26.47 -17.59 6.56
N LEU A 176 27.60 -17.94 5.94
CA LEU A 176 28.95 -17.61 6.43
C LEU A 176 29.35 -16.14 6.24
N PHE A 177 28.84 -15.46 5.22
CA PHE A 177 29.30 -14.11 4.84
C PHE A 177 28.23 -13.01 4.95
N HIS A 178 27.00 -13.34 5.33
CA HIS A 178 26.00 -12.31 5.57
C HIS A 178 26.19 -11.60 6.92
N PRO A 179 26.08 -10.26 6.94
CA PRO A 179 26.01 -9.53 8.20
C PRO A 179 24.87 -10.11 9.05
N PRO A 180 25.08 -10.32 10.36
CA PRO A 180 24.02 -10.80 11.23
C PRO A 180 22.82 -9.85 11.15
N ARG A 181 21.62 -10.44 11.17
CA ARG A 181 20.37 -9.69 11.13
C ARG A 181 20.38 -8.60 12.18
N LYS A 182 19.99 -7.39 11.77
CA LYS A 182 19.79 -6.28 12.70
C LYS A 182 18.66 -6.66 13.65
N LEU A 183 18.84 -6.48 14.96
CA LEU A 183 17.83 -6.81 15.97
C LEU A 183 17.13 -5.55 16.48
N GLY A 184 15.93 -5.74 17.03
CA GLY A 184 15.16 -4.67 17.67
C GLY A 184 14.61 -3.67 16.66
N ILE A 185 14.80 -2.37 16.91
CA ILE A 185 14.25 -1.29 16.07
C ILE A 185 14.91 -1.19 14.69
N ASN A 186 16.09 -1.80 14.52
CA ASN A 186 16.85 -1.75 13.26
C ASN A 186 16.40 -2.84 12.26
N ASP A 187 15.47 -3.68 12.70
CA ASP A 187 14.90 -4.81 11.98
C ASP A 187 13.56 -4.41 11.36
N ILE A 188 13.61 -3.69 10.25
CA ILE A 188 12.42 -3.07 9.65
C ILE A 188 11.36 -4.14 9.32
N GLU A 189 11.80 -5.30 8.82
CA GLU A 189 10.91 -6.44 8.54
C GLU A 189 10.34 -7.06 9.80
N GLY A 190 11.17 -7.26 10.83
CA GLY A 190 10.70 -7.79 12.11
C GLY A 190 9.68 -6.87 12.79
N GLN A 191 9.91 -5.56 12.73
CA GLN A 191 8.97 -4.56 13.22
C GLN A 191 7.65 -4.57 12.42
N ARG A 192 7.72 -4.71 11.08
CA ARG A 192 6.52 -4.81 10.23
C ARG A 192 5.68 -6.03 10.59
N VAL A 193 6.31 -7.20 10.68
CA VAL A 193 5.63 -8.45 11.04
C VAL A 193 5.03 -8.35 12.44
N LEU A 194 5.76 -7.76 13.40
CA LEU A 194 5.26 -7.55 14.75
C LEU A 194 4.02 -6.64 14.76
N GLN A 195 4.03 -5.53 14.03
CA GLN A 195 2.88 -4.63 13.92
C GLN A 195 1.66 -5.35 13.34
N ILE A 196 1.85 -6.11 12.24
CA ILE A 196 0.79 -6.89 11.62
C ILE A 196 0.23 -7.94 12.60
N ALA A 197 1.11 -8.64 13.33
CA ALA A 197 0.69 -9.60 14.34
C ALA A 197 -0.13 -8.96 15.46
N VAL A 198 0.25 -7.76 15.93
CA VAL A 198 -0.52 -7.00 16.94
C VAL A 198 -1.89 -6.60 16.41
N ILE A 199 -1.97 -6.11 15.16
CA ILE A 199 -3.24 -5.77 14.50
C ILE A 199 -4.16 -7.00 14.49
N LEU A 200 -3.68 -8.13 13.95
CA LEU A 200 -4.47 -9.35 13.83
C LEU A 200 -4.89 -9.89 15.20
N ARG A 201 -3.97 -9.86 16.17
CA ARG A 201 -4.27 -10.23 17.55
C ARG A 201 -5.43 -9.39 18.10
N ASN A 202 -5.37 -8.06 17.98
CA ASN A 202 -6.42 -7.22 18.54
C ASN A 202 -7.76 -7.44 17.84
N LEU A 203 -7.77 -7.54 16.50
CA LEU A 203 -8.98 -7.80 15.73
C LEU A 203 -9.62 -9.15 16.06
N SER A 204 -8.81 -10.16 16.41
CA SER A 204 -9.30 -11.50 16.79
C SER A 204 -10.06 -11.54 18.12
N PHE A 205 -9.95 -10.50 18.96
CA PHE A 205 -10.73 -10.40 20.19
C PHE A 205 -12.08 -9.69 20.01
N GLU A 206 -12.33 -9.09 18.84
CA GLU A 206 -13.60 -8.44 18.55
C GLU A 206 -14.65 -9.49 18.13
N GLU A 207 -15.78 -9.55 18.82
CA GLU A 207 -16.83 -10.56 18.57
C GLU A 207 -17.36 -10.55 17.14
N GLY A 208 -17.38 -9.39 16.47
CA GLY A 208 -17.81 -9.26 15.08
C GLY A 208 -16.80 -9.80 14.05
N ASN A 209 -15.60 -10.20 14.47
CA ASN A 209 -14.51 -10.65 13.61
C ASN A 209 -14.12 -12.13 13.81
N VAL A 210 -14.80 -12.86 14.71
CA VAL A 210 -14.59 -14.28 15.03
C VAL A 210 -15.66 -15.14 14.36
#